data_AF-A0A062I840-F1
#
_entry.id   AF-A0A062I840-F1
#
_cell.length_a   1.000
_cell.length_b   1.000
_cell.length_c   1.000
_cell.angle_alpha   90.00
_cell.angle_beta   90.00
_cell.angle_gamma   90.00
#
_symmetry.space_group_name_H-M   'P 1'
#
loop_
_entity.id
_entity.type
_entity.pdbx_description
1 polymer ?
#
loop_
_entity_poly.entity_id
_entity_poly.type
_entity_poly.pdbx_seq_one_letter_code
_entity_poly.pdbx_strand_id
1 'polypeptide(L)'
;MSTNPISALLLNGFVVNISNPKAIVFLLAVLPQFLDLSKPQWIQYLIMAATMVTIDLIVMAGYTGLASKVLRLLRSPKQQKYLNRGFAVMFSCAALLLSTVHQAT
;
A
#
# COMPACT_ATOMS: atom_id res chain seq x y z
N MET A 1 25.26 8.02 5.13
CA MET A 1 24.25 6.94 5.01
C MET A 1 23.80 6.64 6.42
N SER A 2 22.66 7.19 6.87
CA SER A 2 22.21 6.97 8.26
C SER A 2 21.85 5.49 8.40
N THR A 3 22.57 4.77 9.25
CA THR A 3 22.26 3.39 9.60
C THR A 3 21.03 3.39 10.49
N ASN A 4 19.86 3.66 9.91
CA ASN A 4 18.61 3.51 10.64
C ASN A 4 18.48 2.03 11.02
N PRO A 5 18.34 1.70 12.30
CA PRO A 5 18.20 0.32 12.72
C PRO A 5 16.95 -0.26 12.04
N ILE A 6 17.01 -1.53 11.65
CA ILE A 6 15.90 -2.22 10.96
C ILE A 6 14.60 -2.07 11.78
N SER A 7 14.70 -2.08 13.11
CA SER A 7 13.59 -1.81 14.02
C SER A 7 12.91 -0.45 13.79
N ALA A 8 13.68 0.61 13.51
CA ALA A 8 13.11 1.92 13.21
C ALA A 8 12.40 1.94 11.86
N LEU A 9 12.90 1.20 10.85
CA LEU A 9 12.21 1.08 9.56
C LEU A 9 10.90 0.30 9.69
N LEU A 10 10.91 -0.80 10.45
CA LEU A 10 9.71 -1.59 10.75
C LEU A 10 8.69 -0.76 11.52
N LEU A 11 9.13 -0.04 12.55
CA LEU A 11 8.24 0.80 13.35
C LEU A 11 7.63 1.93 12.52
N ASN A 12 8.42 2.63 11.70
CA ASN A 12 7.89 3.66 10.80
C ASN A 12 6.88 3.08 9.80
N GLY A 13 7.20 1.94 9.17
CA GLY A 13 6.28 1.26 8.27
C GLY A 13 4.99 0.85 8.96
N PHE A 14 5.08 0.32 10.19
CA PHE A 14 3.93 -0.05 11.00
C PHE A 14 3.06 1.16 11.35
N VAL A 15 3.66 2.24 11.83
CA VAL A 15 2.95 3.48 12.20
C VAL A 15 2.26 4.09 10.99
N VAL A 16 2.93 4.13 9.83
CA VAL A 16 2.32 4.64 8.59
C VAL A 16 1.14 3.78 8.15
N ASN A 17 1.25 2.44 8.24
CA ASN A 17 0.17 1.55 7.86
C ASN A 17 -1.03 1.62 8.82
N ILE A 18 -0.80 1.60 10.14
CA ILE A 18 -1.89 1.65 11.12
C ILE A 18 -2.60 3.01 11.13
N SER A 19 -1.87 4.08 10.83
CA SER A 19 -2.44 5.44 10.71
C SER A 19 -3.26 5.63 9.43
N ASN A 20 -3.25 4.67 8.49
CA ASN A 20 -4.06 4.72 7.29
C ASN A 20 -5.45 4.12 7.57
N PRO A 21 -6.50 4.94 7.81
CA PRO A 21 -7.81 4.43 8.22
C PRO A 21 -8.50 3.66 7.09
N LYS A 22 -8.06 3.81 5.84
CA LYS A 22 -8.68 3.17 4.68
C LYS A 22 -8.70 1.65 4.83
N ALA A 23 -7.58 1.06 5.26
CA ALA A 23 -7.48 -0.38 5.43
C ALA A 23 -8.42 -0.87 6.54
N ILE A 24 -8.43 -0.17 7.70
CA ILE A 24 -9.28 -0.51 8.85
C ILE A 24 -10.75 -0.40 8.48
N VAL A 25 -11.17 0.70 7.84
CA VAL A 25 -12.55 0.92 7.42
C VAL A 25 -13.00 -0.14 6.41
N PHE A 26 -12.15 -0.48 5.43
CA PHE A 26 -12.42 -1.55 4.50
C PHE A 26 -12.60 -2.90 5.21
N LEU A 27 -11.68 -3.23 6.11
CA LEU A 27 -11.70 -4.48 6.88
C LEU A 27 -12.97 -4.60 7.72
N LEU A 28 -13.35 -3.53 8.44
CA LEU A 28 -14.56 -3.48 9.26
C LEU A 28 -15.84 -3.59 8.41
N ALA A 29 -15.85 -3.08 7.18
CA ALA A 29 -17.00 -3.20 6.29
C ALA A 29 -17.13 -4.61 5.68
N VAL A 30 -16.00 -5.28 5.45
CA VAL A 30 -15.93 -6.53 4.67
C VAL A 30 -15.93 -7.76 5.56
N LEU A 31 -15.16 -7.78 6.66
CA LEU A 31 -15.04 -8.95 7.54
C LEU A 31 -16.38 -9.48 8.07
N PRO A 32 -17.32 -8.65 8.57
CA PRO A 32 -18.55 -9.15 9.16
C PRO A 32 -19.40 -9.98 8.19
N GLN A 33 -19.26 -9.75 6.87
CA GLN A 33 -20.01 -10.43 5.83
C GLN A 33 -19.63 -11.91 5.69
N PHE A 34 -18.47 -12.31 6.21
CA PHE A 34 -17.95 -13.68 6.13
C PHE A 34 -18.10 -14.45 7.45
N LEU A 35 -18.63 -13.83 8.51
CA LEU A 35 -18.77 -14.47 9.80
C LEU A 35 -20.09 -15.22 9.91
N ASP A 36 -20.01 -16.46 10.39
CA ASP A 36 -21.15 -17.18 10.92
C ASP A 36 -21.29 -16.87 12.41
N LEU A 37 -22.29 -16.05 12.75
CA LEU A 37 -22.57 -15.63 14.13
C LEU A 37 -23.06 -16.79 15.02
N SER A 38 -23.42 -17.94 14.44
CA SER A 38 -23.88 -19.13 15.18
C SER A 38 -22.72 -19.99 15.71
N LYS A 39 -21.47 -19.65 15.34
CA LYS A 39 -20.27 -20.41 15.67
C LYS A 39 -19.27 -19.56 16.47
N PRO A 40 -18.28 -20.18 17.16
CA PRO A 40 -17.21 -19.44 17.82
C PRO A 40 -16.48 -18.51 16.85
N GLN A 41 -16.50 -17.20 17.14
CA GLN A 41 -15.99 -16.18 16.23
C GLN A 41 -14.47 -16.07 16.25
N TRP A 42 -13.82 -16.37 17.39
CA TRP A 42 -12.37 -16.20 17.55
C TRP A 42 -11.56 -17.05 16.55
N ILE A 43 -12.00 -18.28 16.27
CA ILE A 43 -11.38 -19.16 15.26
C ILE A 43 -11.55 -18.57 13.86
N GLN A 44 -12.76 -18.07 13.55
CA GLN A 44 -13.04 -17.48 12.24
C GLN A 44 -12.16 -16.25 12.02
N TYR A 45 -12.07 -15.34 12.99
CA TYR A 45 -11.18 -14.19 12.91
C TYR A 45 -9.71 -14.58 12.75
N LEU A 46 -9.24 -15.61 13.45
CA LEU A 46 -7.85 -16.07 13.34
C LEU A 46 -7.56 -16.63 11.94
N ILE A 47 -8.47 -17.41 11.37
CA ILE A 47 -8.35 -17.93 10.00
C ILE A 47 -8.36 -16.77 8.99
N MET A 48 -9.26 -15.81 9.15
CA MET A 48 -9.35 -14.64 8.26
C MET A 48 -8.09 -13.77 8.34
N ALA A 49 -7.60 -13.49 9.55
CA ALA A 49 -6.36 -12.73 9.75
C ALA A 49 -5.15 -13.47 9.13
N ALA A 50 -5.03 -14.77 9.38
CA ALA A 50 -3.93 -15.57 8.83
C ALA A 50 -3.95 -15.62 7.31
N THR A 51 -5.12 -15.82 6.69
CA THR A 51 -5.26 -15.84 5.24
C THR A 51 -4.97 -14.47 4.62
N MET A 52 -5.50 -13.38 5.18
CA MET A 52 -5.22 -12.02 4.71
C MET A 52 -3.73 -11.68 4.80
N VAL A 53 -3.09 -11.92 5.95
CA VAL A 53 -1.65 -11.65 6.13
C VAL A 53 -0.82 -12.49 5.17
N THR A 54 -1.16 -13.77 4.98
CA THR A 54 -0.41 -14.65 4.07
C THR A 54 -0.49 -14.15 2.63
N ILE A 55 -1.70 -13.81 2.16
CA ILE A 55 -1.89 -13.29 0.80
C ILE A 55 -1.17 -11.94 0.63
N ASP A 56 -1.32 -11.03 1.61
CA ASP A 56 -0.65 -9.73 1.58
C ASP A 56 0.87 -9.88 1.49
N LEU A 57 1.47 -10.73 2.32
CA LEU A 57 2.91 -11.00 2.30
C LEU A 57 3.35 -11.58 0.95
N ILE A 58 2.62 -12.53 0.38
CA ILE A 58 2.96 -13.12 -0.93
C ILE A 58 2.93 -12.06 -2.02
N VAL A 59 1.85 -11.26 -2.06
CA VAL A 59 1.66 -10.22 -3.08
C VAL A 59 2.71 -9.12 -2.92
N MET A 60 2.95 -8.65 -1.70
CA MET A 60 3.91 -7.58 -1.41
C MET A 60 5.35 -8.02 -1.62
N ALA A 61 5.70 -9.28 -1.31
CA ALA A 61 7.01 -9.83 -1.61
C ALA A 61 7.23 -9.92 -3.13
N GLY A 62 6.23 -10.42 -3.87
CA GLY A 62 6.27 -10.47 -5.33
C GLY A 62 6.42 -9.06 -5.94
N TYR A 63 5.59 -8.12 -5.50
CA TYR A 63 5.64 -6.72 -5.92
C TYR A 63 7.01 -6.08 -5.63
N THR A 64 7.53 -6.24 -4.41
CA THR A 64 8.83 -5.68 -4.00
C THR A 64 9.98 -6.30 -4.79
N GLY A 65 9.93 -7.61 -5.05
CA GLY A 65 10.92 -8.30 -5.88
C GLY A 65 10.96 -7.74 -7.30
N LEU A 66 9.79 -7.55 -7.92
CA LEU A 66 9.66 -6.95 -9.25
C LEU A 66 10.13 -5.49 -9.26
N ALA A 67 9.71 -4.70 -8.27
CA ALA A 67 10.11 -3.30 -8.12
C ALA A 67 11.62 -3.15 -7.98
N SER A 68 12.27 -4.03 -7.20
CA SER A 68 13.73 -4.05 -7.04
C SER A 68 14.45 -4.32 -8.36
N LYS A 69 13.92 -5.24 -9.19
CA LYS A 69 14.46 -5.50 -10.52
C LYS A 69 14.35 -4.26 -11.42
N VAL A 70 13.18 -3.62 -11.45
CA VAL A 70 12.95 -2.38 -12.21
C VAL A 70 13.87 -1.24 -11.73
N LEU A 71 14.03 -1.07 -10.42
CA LEU A 71 14.94 -0.06 -9.86
C LEU A 71 16.41 -0.31 -10.25
N ARG A 72 16.84 -1.58 -10.34
CA ARG A 72 18.17 -1.93 -10.84
C ARG A 72 18.37 -1.54 -12.31
N LEU A 73 17.33 -1.66 -13.13
CA LEU A 73 17.33 -1.22 -14.53
C LEU A 73 17.32 0.31 -14.69
N LEU A 74 16.74 1.05 -13.73
CA LEU A 74 16.62 2.52 -13.71
C LEU A 74 17.81 3.24 -13.05
N ARG A 75 19.02 2.71 -13.22
CA ARG A 75 20.24 3.27 -12.63
C ARG A 75 20.83 4.44 -13.43
N SER A 76 20.45 4.63 -14.70
CA SER A 76 20.98 5.73 -15.51
C SER A 76 20.31 7.07 -15.14
N PRO A 77 21.07 8.16 -15.01
CA PRO A 77 20.52 9.51 -14.82
C PRO A 77 19.48 9.91 -15.88
N LYS A 78 19.64 9.44 -17.13
CA LYS A 78 18.68 9.69 -18.21
C LYS A 78 17.33 9.02 -17.93
N GLN A 79 17.34 7.76 -17.48
CA GLN A 79 16.11 7.01 -17.19
C GLN A 79 15.36 7.60 -15.99
N GLN A 80 16.07 7.98 -14.92
CA GLN A 80 15.48 8.65 -13.77
C GLN A 80 14.86 10.00 -14.17
N LYS A 81 15.51 10.75 -15.07
CA LYS A 81 14.95 12.01 -15.61
C LYS A 81 13.65 11.80 -16.38
N TYR A 82 13.55 10.75 -17.20
CA TYR A 82 12.30 10.42 -17.90
C TYR A 82 11.21 9.97 -16.93
N LEU A 83 11.54 9.13 -15.94
CA LEU A 83 10.58 8.69 -14.92
C LEU A 83 10.04 9.87 -14.10
N ASN A 84 10.92 10.75 -13.63
CA ASN A 84 10.53 11.94 -12.87
C ASN A 84 9.66 12.89 -13.70
N ARG A 85 9.96 13.04 -15.00
CA ARG A 85 9.10 13.80 -15.92
C ARG A 85 7.74 13.13 -16.12
N GLY A 86 7.69 11.81 -16.21
CA GLY A 86 6.44 11.05 -16.26
C GLY A 86 5.57 11.32 -15.03
N PHE A 87 6.15 11.22 -13.83
CA PHE A 87 5.44 11.57 -12.58
C PHE A 87 4.99 13.02 -12.55
N ALA A 88 5.84 13.97 -12.96
CA ALA A 88 5.48 15.38 -13.02
C ALA A 88 4.27 15.64 -13.94
N VAL A 89 4.24 14.99 -15.12
CA VAL A 89 3.10 15.08 -16.04
C VAL A 89 1.85 14.46 -15.42
N MET A 90 1.95 13.26 -14.83
CA MET A 90 0.81 12.60 -14.19
C MET A 90 0.20 13.45 -13.07
N PHE A 91 1.05 14.00 -12.17
CA PHE A 91 0.57 14.84 -11.08
C PHE A 91 0.00 16.17 -11.58
N SER A 92 0.60 16.78 -12.60
CA SER A 92 0.06 18.00 -13.20
C SER A 92 -1.31 17.76 -13.83
N CYS A 93 -1.47 16.66 -14.57
CA CYS A 93 -2.75 16.27 -15.14
C CYS A 93 -3.80 16.00 -14.05
N ALA A 94 -3.44 15.25 -13.00
CA ALA A 94 -4.34 14.98 -11.88
C ALA A 94 -4.76 16.28 -11.16
N ALA A 95 -3.84 17.21 -10.95
CA ALA A 95 -4.11 18.51 -10.34
C ALA A 95 -5.03 19.38 -11.22
N LEU A 96 -4.79 19.41 -12.53
CA LEU A 96 -5.64 20.14 -13.49
C LEU A 96 -7.06 19.56 -13.51
N LEU A 97 -7.19 18.22 -13.59
CA LEU A 97 -8.49 17.55 -13.54
C LEU A 97 -9.22 17.87 -12.22
N LEU A 98 -8.52 17.75 -11.08
CA LEU A 98 -9.13 18.07 -9.79
C LEU A 98 -9.56 19.54 -9.71
N SER A 99 -8.77 20.46 -10.25
CA SER A 99 -9.13 21.89 -10.33
C SER A 99 -10.40 22.14 -11.14
N THR A 100 -10.62 21.39 -12.23
CA THR A 100 -11.86 21.50 -13.01
C THR A 100 -13.07 20.89 -12.31
N VAL A 101 -12.88 19.81 -11.54
CA VAL A 101 -13.96 19.17 -10.77
C VAL A 101 -14.34 20.01 -9.54
N HIS A 102 -13.36 20.63 -8.87
CA HIS A 102 -13.60 21.50 -7.71
C HIS A 102 -14.29 22.82 -8.08
N GLN A 103 -14.15 23.29 -9.33
CA GLN A 103 -14.89 24.46 -9.82
C GLN A 103 -16.35 24.14 -10.20
N ALA A 104 -16.73 22.86 -10.30
CA ALA A 104 -18.05 22.40 -10.70
C ALA A 104 -18.95 21.97 -9.51
N THR A 105 -18.46 22.09 -8.28
CA THR A 105 -19.20 21.92 -7.02
C THR A 105 -19.28 23.24 -6.27
#